data_AF-A0A1Q8BLK2-F1
#
_entry.id   AF-A0A1Q8BLK2-F1
#
_cell.length_a   1.000
_cell.length_b   1.000
_cell.length_c   1.000
_cell.angle_alpha   90.00
_cell.angle_beta   90.00
_cell.angle_gamma   90.00
#
_symmetry.space_group_name_H-M   'P 1'
#
loop_
_entity.id
_entity.type
_entity.pdbx_description
1 polymer ?
#
loop_
_entity_poly.entity_id
_entity_poly.type
_entity_poly.pdbx_seq_one_letter_code
_entity_poly.pdbx_strand_id
1 'polypeptide(L)'
;MNVIEGKEEVLKQKRVWKTTEGWCGSFRAYCLDIAALPDAIGRKVDYIFTDPPYGGHIAYLDLSILWNHWLGFEVPLPSLESEIIVGGELRLTEEHYIQRLSESVRLCVEMLKADRWLSIVFQHWNTRYFEAILEEAAESGATLKTAVTQVGDTIWSMHKKKNKDKVLSGEMILSFIKDGKGQRPSGPVSSKRALDELIEEALLEVSPDRRPFAGESLFNKIILKAWNRGALHSLDVSREEFSEVLTRKGWRYDALQHRWFSARDGVESGFQLTL
;
A
#
# COMPACT_ATOMS: atom_id res chain seq x y z
N MET A 1 -10.99 -13.24 17.19
CA MET A 1 -11.45 -11.89 17.61
C MET A 1 -12.57 -12.08 18.61
N ASN A 2 -12.31 -11.82 19.89
CA ASN A 2 -13.28 -11.99 20.97
C ASN A 2 -14.23 -10.79 20.98
N VAL A 3 -15.52 -11.03 20.80
CA VAL A 3 -16.56 -9.97 20.79
C VAL A 3 -16.57 -9.18 22.11
N ILE A 4 -16.13 -9.81 23.21
CA ILE A 4 -16.02 -9.17 24.52
C ILE A 4 -14.88 -8.15 24.53
N GLU A 5 -13.69 -8.51 24.04
CA GLU A 5 -12.55 -7.58 23.93
C GLU A 5 -12.86 -6.40 23.01
N GLY A 6 -13.53 -6.65 21.87
CA GLY A 6 -13.97 -5.58 20.98
C GLY A 6 -14.96 -4.61 21.65
N LYS A 7 -15.87 -5.12 22.48
CA LYS A 7 -16.80 -4.28 23.25
C LYS A 7 -16.10 -3.52 24.37
N GLU A 8 -15.11 -4.11 25.02
CA GLU A 8 -14.33 -3.43 26.06
C GLU A 8 -13.55 -2.23 25.50
N GLU A 9 -12.97 -2.36 24.30
CA GLU A 9 -12.26 -1.27 23.63
C GLU A 9 -13.22 -0.12 23.25
N VAL A 10 -14.40 -0.43 22.72
CA VAL A 10 -15.45 0.58 22.44
C VAL A 10 -15.90 1.29 23.73
N LEU A 11 -16.02 0.57 24.85
CA LEU A 11 -16.36 1.16 26.15
C LEU A 11 -15.23 2.03 26.70
N LYS A 12 -13.97 1.70 26.42
CA LYS A 12 -12.80 2.50 26.78
C LYS A 12 -12.78 3.81 26.00
N GLN A 13 -13.01 3.77 24.69
CA GLN A 13 -13.16 4.97 23.85
C GLN A 13 -14.31 5.86 24.32
N LYS A 14 -15.48 5.28 24.63
CA LYS A 14 -16.62 6.03 25.20
C LYS A 14 -16.30 6.71 26.52
N ARG A 15 -15.45 6.12 27.37
CA ARG A 15 -15.00 6.76 28.63
C ARG A 15 -14.06 7.92 28.37
N VAL A 16 -13.13 7.77 27.42
CA VAL A 16 -12.23 8.86 26.99
C VAL A 16 -13.05 10.04 26.42
N TRP A 17 -14.07 9.76 25.61
CA TRP A 17 -14.99 10.79 25.08
C TRP A 17 -15.82 11.51 26.13
N LYS A 18 -16.01 10.92 27.33
CA LYS A 18 -16.66 11.61 28.45
C LYS A 18 -15.70 12.54 29.21
N THR A 19 -14.40 12.31 29.10
CA THR A 19 -13.36 13.09 29.80
C THR A 19 -12.74 14.18 28.94
N THR A 20 -12.73 14.01 27.63
CA THR A 20 -12.56 15.13 26.69
C THR A 20 -13.92 15.78 26.49
N GLU A 21 -14.02 17.07 26.14
CA GLU A 21 -15.30 17.71 25.74
C GLU A 21 -15.87 17.14 24.42
N GLY A 22 -15.52 15.89 24.07
CA GLY A 22 -15.77 15.25 22.79
C GLY A 22 -14.91 15.79 21.67
N TRP A 23 -15.30 15.45 20.44
CA TRP A 23 -14.79 16.09 19.24
C TRP A 23 -15.71 17.27 18.88
N CYS A 24 -15.13 18.44 18.66
CA CYS A 24 -15.85 19.62 18.20
C CYS A 24 -15.65 19.79 16.68
N GLY A 25 -16.68 19.47 15.90
CA GLY A 25 -16.67 19.62 14.45
C GLY A 25 -17.96 19.13 13.78
N SER A 26 -18.01 19.20 12.45
CA SER A 26 -19.13 18.67 11.65
C SER A 26 -18.69 17.42 10.89
N PHE A 27 -19.42 16.31 11.01
CA PHE A 27 -19.11 15.06 10.32
C PHE A 27 -20.00 14.94 9.07
N ARG A 28 -19.39 14.57 7.94
CA ARG A 28 -20.10 14.31 6.68
C ARG A 28 -19.57 13.03 6.07
N ALA A 29 -20.45 12.23 5.51
CA ALA A 29 -20.12 11.01 4.78
C ALA A 29 -20.69 11.12 3.36
N TYR A 30 -19.92 10.65 2.38
CA TYR A 30 -20.27 10.70 0.97
C TYR A 30 -20.07 9.30 0.37
N CYS A 31 -20.98 8.90 -0.51
CA CYS A 31 -20.85 7.71 -1.35
C CYS A 31 -20.81 8.17 -2.80
N LEU A 32 -19.63 8.65 -3.23
CA LEU A 32 -19.43 9.29 -4.52
C LEU A 32 -18.16 8.73 -5.15
N ASP A 33 -18.12 8.71 -6.48
CA ASP A 33 -16.87 8.55 -7.20
C ASP A 33 -15.92 9.72 -6.87
N ILE A 34 -14.62 9.46 -6.86
CA ILE A 34 -13.61 10.48 -6.58
C ILE A 34 -13.69 11.66 -7.53
N ALA A 35 -14.12 11.47 -8.78
CA ALA A 35 -14.32 12.54 -9.76
C ALA A 35 -15.44 13.51 -9.37
N ALA A 36 -16.45 13.06 -8.61
CA ALA A 36 -17.55 13.89 -8.14
C ALA A 36 -17.29 14.52 -6.76
N LEU A 37 -16.29 14.03 -6.02
CA LEU A 37 -16.00 14.51 -4.67
C LEU A 37 -15.58 16.00 -4.62
N PRO A 38 -14.73 16.54 -5.52
CA PRO A 38 -14.35 17.94 -5.52
C PRO A 38 -15.54 18.91 -5.57
N ASP A 39 -16.62 18.56 -6.28
CA ASP A 39 -17.82 19.39 -6.36
C ASP A 39 -18.63 19.34 -5.06
N ALA A 40 -18.63 18.18 -4.39
CA ALA A 40 -19.38 17.97 -3.15
C ALA A 40 -18.75 18.62 -1.91
N ILE A 41 -17.41 18.66 -1.84
CA ILE A 41 -16.67 19.18 -0.66
C ILE A 41 -15.86 20.45 -0.95
N GLY A 42 -15.68 20.81 -2.22
CA GLY A 42 -14.81 21.90 -2.65
C GLY A 42 -13.32 21.56 -2.60
N ARG A 43 -12.48 22.44 -3.16
CA ARG A 43 -11.01 22.28 -3.20
C ARG A 43 -10.31 22.97 -2.01
N LYS A 44 -10.69 22.62 -0.78
CA LYS A 44 -10.19 23.26 0.45
C LYS A 44 -9.90 22.26 1.57
N VAL A 45 -9.26 21.14 1.24
CA VAL A 45 -8.93 20.10 2.23
C VAL A 45 -7.56 20.39 2.87
N ASP A 46 -7.47 20.27 4.20
CA ASP A 46 -6.21 20.46 4.95
C ASP A 46 -5.39 19.17 5.09
N TYR A 47 -6.02 18.01 4.99
CA TYR A 47 -5.35 16.72 5.09
C TYR A 47 -6.17 15.64 4.40
N ILE A 48 -5.52 14.77 3.63
CA ILE A 48 -6.16 13.58 3.05
C ILE A 48 -5.40 12.35 3.52
N PHE A 49 -6.14 11.35 3.98
CA PHE A 49 -5.66 10.00 4.25
C PHE A 49 -6.50 9.03 3.44
N THR A 50 -5.88 8.19 2.61
CA THR A 50 -6.60 7.29 1.72
C THR A 50 -5.91 5.94 1.60
N ASP A 51 -6.71 4.92 1.32
CA ASP A 51 -6.32 3.53 1.12
C ASP A 51 -7.04 3.01 -0.14
N PRO A 52 -6.52 3.29 -1.35
CA PRO A 52 -7.18 2.91 -2.58
C PRO A 52 -7.16 1.39 -2.76
N PRO A 53 -8.12 0.81 -3.51
CA PRO A 53 -8.14 -0.62 -3.80
C PRO A 53 -6.81 -1.11 -4.40
N TYR A 54 -6.35 -2.30 -4.03
CA TYR A 54 -5.08 -2.87 -4.49
C TYR A 54 -5.26 -3.73 -5.76
N GLY A 55 -5.61 -3.11 -6.89
CA GLY A 55 -5.82 -3.83 -8.16
C GLY A 55 -7.02 -4.78 -8.13
N GLY A 56 -6.82 -6.05 -8.49
CA GLY A 56 -7.89 -7.06 -8.62
C GLY A 56 -8.13 -7.94 -7.39
N HIS A 57 -7.72 -7.50 -6.20
CA HIS A 57 -7.78 -8.36 -5.01
C HIS A 57 -9.20 -8.63 -4.47
N ILE A 58 -10.09 -7.65 -4.55
CA ILE A 58 -11.47 -7.75 -4.04
C ILE A 58 -12.41 -7.02 -5.00
N ALA A 59 -13.43 -7.71 -5.51
CA ALA A 59 -14.46 -7.09 -6.35
C ALA A 59 -15.56 -6.46 -5.49
N TYR A 60 -15.33 -5.21 -5.05
CA TYR A 60 -16.19 -4.56 -4.06
C TYR A 60 -17.61 -4.34 -4.58
N LEU A 61 -17.78 -3.94 -5.83
CA LEU A 61 -19.09 -3.67 -6.38
C LEU A 61 -19.90 -4.96 -6.50
N ASP A 62 -19.31 -6.01 -7.06
CA ASP A 62 -19.89 -7.36 -7.13
C ASP A 62 -20.35 -7.87 -5.75
N LEU A 63 -19.50 -7.73 -4.73
CA LEU A 63 -19.80 -8.14 -3.36
C LEU A 63 -20.90 -7.30 -2.70
N SER A 64 -21.07 -6.05 -3.13
CA SER A 64 -22.07 -5.13 -2.59
C SER A 64 -23.47 -5.34 -3.18
N ILE A 65 -23.62 -6.04 -4.32
CA ILE A 65 -24.89 -6.22 -5.04
C ILE A 65 -26.01 -6.74 -4.13
N LEU A 66 -25.74 -7.80 -3.35
CA LEU A 66 -26.73 -8.40 -2.45
C LEU A 66 -27.22 -7.40 -1.39
N TRP A 67 -26.28 -6.64 -0.81
CA TRP A 67 -26.59 -5.67 0.24
C TRP A 67 -27.34 -4.47 -0.32
N ASN A 68 -26.93 -3.97 -1.48
CA ASN A 68 -27.62 -2.88 -2.17
C ASN A 68 -29.07 -3.28 -2.48
N HIS A 69 -29.28 -4.49 -3.01
CA HIS A 69 -30.63 -4.98 -3.30
C HIS A 69 -31.47 -5.17 -2.04
N TRP A 70 -30.91 -5.76 -0.96
CA TRP A 70 -31.62 -5.91 0.31
C TRP A 70 -32.07 -4.56 0.86
N LEU A 71 -31.18 -3.57 0.86
CA LEU A 71 -31.44 -2.26 1.45
C LEU A 71 -32.25 -1.33 0.53
N GLY A 72 -32.63 -1.79 -0.67
CA GLY A 72 -33.39 -0.99 -1.64
C GLY A 72 -32.57 0.14 -2.27
N PHE A 73 -31.25 0.03 -2.30
CA PHE A 73 -30.39 0.97 -3.01
C PHE A 73 -30.26 0.55 -4.48
N GLU A 74 -30.48 1.52 -5.37
CA GLU A 74 -30.15 1.37 -6.79
C GLU A 74 -28.65 1.64 -6.97
N VAL A 75 -27.96 0.72 -7.64
CA VAL A 75 -26.58 0.95 -8.11
C VAL A 75 -26.68 1.47 -9.55
N PRO A 76 -26.37 2.75 -9.82
CA PRO A 76 -26.45 3.28 -11.17
C PRO A 76 -25.46 2.57 -12.09
N LEU A 77 -25.89 2.21 -13.31
CA LEU A 77 -24.99 1.63 -14.31
C LEU A 77 -23.71 2.47 -14.56
N PRO A 78 -23.74 3.83 -14.57
CA PRO A 78 -22.52 4.63 -14.67
C PRO A 78 -21.53 4.44 -13.50
N SER A 79 -22.01 4.02 -12.33
CA SER A 79 -21.16 3.68 -11.18
C SER A 79 -20.44 2.34 -11.36
N LEU A 80 -20.96 1.46 -12.21
CA LEU A 80 -20.27 0.23 -12.61
C LEU A 80 -19.08 0.57 -13.54
N GLU A 81 -19.29 1.42 -14.53
CA GLU A 81 -18.24 1.79 -15.51
C GLU A 81 -17.05 2.56 -14.89
N SER A 82 -17.26 3.20 -13.74
CA SER A 82 -16.24 3.95 -13.01
C SER A 82 -15.47 3.13 -11.97
N GLU A 83 -15.76 1.82 -11.87
CA GLU A 83 -15.08 0.93 -10.95
C GLU A 83 -13.57 0.88 -11.25
N ILE A 84 -12.76 0.88 -10.18
CA ILE A 84 -11.30 0.91 -10.29
C ILE A 84 -10.67 -0.48 -10.32
N ILE A 85 -11.32 -1.53 -9.80
CA ILE A 85 -10.72 -2.86 -9.63
C ILE A 85 -10.27 -3.48 -10.97
N VAL A 86 -9.28 -4.38 -10.92
CA VAL A 86 -8.91 -5.22 -12.08
C VAL A 86 -9.79 -6.47 -12.11
N GLY A 87 -10.31 -6.84 -13.27
CA GLY A 87 -11.17 -8.00 -13.46
C GLY A 87 -12.65 -7.68 -13.22
N GLY A 88 -13.30 -8.44 -12.32
CA GLY A 88 -14.74 -8.33 -12.05
C GLY A 88 -15.62 -8.76 -13.24
N GLU A 89 -16.93 -8.53 -13.13
CA GLU A 89 -17.87 -8.77 -14.23
C GLU A 89 -17.53 -7.96 -15.50
N LEU A 90 -16.99 -6.75 -15.31
CA LEU A 90 -16.63 -5.83 -16.40
C LEU A 90 -15.30 -6.16 -17.10
N ARG A 91 -14.51 -7.10 -16.56
CA ARG A 91 -13.20 -7.52 -17.09
C ARG A 91 -12.23 -6.35 -17.29
N LEU A 92 -12.20 -5.42 -16.34
CA LEU A 92 -11.34 -4.24 -16.36
C LEU A 92 -9.87 -4.63 -16.35
N THR A 93 -9.04 -3.90 -17.10
CA THR A 93 -7.61 -4.20 -17.30
C THR A 93 -6.74 -3.56 -16.21
N GLU A 94 -5.48 -4.02 -16.12
CA GLU A 94 -4.49 -3.36 -15.28
C GLU A 94 -4.22 -1.92 -15.74
N GLU A 95 -4.24 -1.67 -17.05
CA GLU A 95 -4.11 -0.31 -17.61
C GLU A 95 -5.25 0.60 -17.15
N HIS A 96 -6.48 0.10 -17.11
CA HIS A 96 -7.63 0.86 -16.58
C HIS A 96 -7.44 1.19 -15.09
N TYR A 97 -7.02 0.21 -14.30
CA TYR A 97 -6.71 0.43 -12.88
C TYR A 97 -5.63 1.50 -12.70
N ILE A 98 -4.53 1.43 -13.47
CA ILE A 98 -3.45 2.43 -13.42
C ILE A 98 -3.99 3.83 -13.73
N GLN A 99 -4.77 3.96 -14.80
CA GLN A 99 -5.37 5.24 -15.19
C GLN A 99 -6.27 5.82 -14.08
N ARG A 100 -7.13 4.98 -13.50
CA ARG A 100 -8.05 5.39 -12.42
C ARG A 100 -7.33 5.68 -11.11
N LEU A 101 -6.25 4.96 -10.80
CA LEU A 101 -5.40 5.21 -9.65
C LEU A 101 -4.69 6.56 -9.78
N SER A 102 -4.08 6.84 -10.93
CA SER A 102 -3.50 8.16 -11.23
C SER A 102 -4.57 9.25 -11.11
N GLU A 103 -5.71 9.11 -11.78
CA GLU A 103 -6.79 10.10 -11.68
C GLU A 103 -7.22 10.36 -10.23
N SER A 104 -7.33 9.32 -9.40
CA SER A 104 -7.65 9.44 -7.98
C SER A 104 -6.61 10.24 -7.20
N VAL A 105 -5.32 9.98 -7.46
CA VAL A 105 -4.21 10.72 -6.83
C VAL A 105 -4.22 12.18 -7.26
N ARG A 106 -4.38 12.46 -8.55
CA ARG A 106 -4.51 13.81 -9.10
C ARG A 106 -5.59 14.61 -8.40
N LEU A 107 -6.79 14.05 -8.33
CA LEU A 107 -7.95 14.69 -7.70
C LEU A 107 -7.74 14.91 -6.20
N CYS A 108 -7.10 13.96 -5.50
CA CYS A 108 -6.71 14.17 -4.10
C CYS A 108 -5.77 15.37 -3.95
N VAL A 109 -4.73 15.47 -4.78
CA VAL A 109 -3.79 16.60 -4.73
C VAL A 109 -4.49 17.90 -5.12
N GLU A 110 -5.35 17.92 -6.14
CA GLU A 110 -6.12 19.11 -6.54
C GLU A 110 -7.00 19.65 -5.41
N MET A 111 -7.66 18.77 -4.65
CA MET A 111 -8.53 19.14 -3.52
C MET A 111 -7.78 19.73 -2.31
N LEU A 112 -6.49 19.40 -2.15
CA LEU A 112 -5.67 19.92 -1.07
C LEU A 112 -5.38 21.42 -1.23
N LYS A 113 -5.38 22.15 -0.12
CA LYS A 113 -4.80 23.50 -0.09
C LYS A 113 -3.27 23.42 -0.30
N ALA A 114 -2.66 24.53 -0.68
CA ALA A 114 -1.21 24.64 -0.73
C ALA A 114 -0.58 24.32 0.64
N ASP A 115 0.59 23.68 0.64
CA ASP A 115 1.36 23.29 1.83
C ASP A 115 0.58 22.38 2.80
N ARG A 116 -0.26 21.51 2.25
CA ARG A 116 -1.03 20.49 2.96
C ARG A 116 -0.67 19.08 2.53
N TRP A 117 -1.06 18.12 3.36
CA TRP A 117 -0.53 16.75 3.31
C TRP A 117 -1.53 15.75 2.75
N LEU A 118 -0.99 14.81 1.99
CA LEU A 118 -1.66 13.60 1.49
C LEU A 118 -0.90 12.39 2.02
N SER A 119 -1.60 11.45 2.64
CA SER A 119 -1.04 10.14 2.99
C SER A 119 -1.82 9.04 2.27
N ILE A 120 -1.10 8.21 1.53
CA ILE A 120 -1.66 7.07 0.79
C ILE A 120 -1.10 5.79 1.41
N VAL A 121 -1.98 4.91 1.88
CA VAL A 121 -1.63 3.56 2.30
C VAL A 121 -1.68 2.68 1.07
N PHE A 122 -0.58 1.99 0.76
CA PHE A 122 -0.52 1.15 -0.44
C PHE A 122 0.43 -0.03 -0.30
N GLN A 123 0.08 -1.15 -0.92
CA GLN A 123 0.97 -2.28 -1.12
C GLN A 123 0.57 -3.10 -2.35
N HIS A 124 1.53 -3.41 -3.22
CA HIS A 124 1.32 -4.33 -4.33
C HIS A 124 2.66 -4.84 -4.90
N TRP A 125 2.69 -6.00 -5.57
CA TRP A 125 3.92 -6.47 -6.25
C TRP A 125 4.19 -5.76 -7.58
N ASN A 126 3.13 -5.37 -8.30
CA ASN A 126 3.25 -4.61 -9.55
C ASN A 126 3.75 -3.19 -9.24
N THR A 127 5.00 -2.93 -9.64
CA THR A 127 5.73 -1.67 -9.45
C THR A 127 5.09 -0.51 -10.21
N ARG A 128 4.39 -0.77 -11.32
CA ARG A 128 3.66 0.24 -12.11
C ARG A 128 2.59 0.94 -11.30
N TYR A 129 2.05 0.30 -10.26
CA TYR A 129 1.05 0.92 -9.39
C TYR A 129 1.68 1.96 -8.46
N PHE A 130 2.89 1.69 -7.95
CA PHE A 130 3.66 2.69 -7.21
C PHE A 130 4.11 3.83 -8.11
N GLU A 131 4.52 3.51 -9.34
CA GLU A 131 4.87 4.50 -10.36
C GLU A 131 3.69 5.46 -10.61
N ALA A 132 2.49 4.92 -10.86
CA ALA A 132 1.28 5.70 -11.04
C ALA A 132 1.02 6.68 -9.88
N ILE A 133 1.19 6.23 -8.63
CA ILE A 133 1.00 7.08 -7.45
C ILE A 133 2.08 8.17 -7.35
N LEU A 134 3.35 7.77 -7.48
CA LEU A 134 4.50 8.66 -7.27
C LEU A 134 4.63 9.71 -8.38
N GLU A 135 4.47 9.29 -9.63
CA GLU A 135 4.52 10.17 -10.79
C GLU A 135 3.37 11.14 -10.79
N GLU A 136 2.14 10.68 -10.60
CA GLU A 136 0.97 11.57 -10.61
C GLU A 136 0.99 12.57 -9.45
N ALA A 137 1.40 12.13 -8.25
CA ALA A 137 1.57 13.05 -7.13
C ALA A 137 2.60 14.14 -7.47
N ALA A 138 3.74 13.77 -8.06
CA ALA A 138 4.75 14.72 -8.52
C ALA A 138 4.23 15.64 -9.63
N GLU A 139 3.51 15.10 -10.61
CA GLU A 139 2.86 15.85 -11.70
C GLU A 139 1.88 16.90 -11.19
N SER A 140 1.08 16.52 -10.19
CA SER A 140 0.10 17.37 -9.54
C SER A 140 0.72 18.39 -8.57
N GLY A 141 2.05 18.46 -8.47
CA GLY A 141 2.76 19.43 -7.63
C GLY A 141 2.88 19.02 -6.16
N ALA A 142 2.79 17.73 -5.85
CA ALA A 142 3.06 17.19 -4.53
C ALA A 142 4.43 16.50 -4.47
N THR A 143 5.16 16.70 -3.37
CA THR A 143 6.49 16.12 -3.17
C THR A 143 6.42 15.06 -2.08
N LEU A 144 6.92 13.85 -2.37
CA LEU A 144 7.07 12.78 -1.38
C LEU A 144 8.05 13.23 -0.29
N LYS A 145 7.61 13.22 0.98
CA LYS A 145 8.47 13.58 2.13
C LYS A 145 8.86 12.39 2.97
N THR A 146 7.98 11.40 3.09
CA THR A 146 8.29 10.18 3.84
C THR A 146 7.51 8.99 3.28
N ALA A 147 8.10 7.81 3.45
CA ALA A 147 7.51 6.54 3.11
C ALA A 147 7.81 5.57 4.26
N VAL A 148 6.77 5.21 5.02
CA VAL A 148 6.90 4.39 6.23
C VAL A 148 6.35 3.01 5.94
N THR A 149 7.19 1.99 6.08
CA THR A 149 6.73 0.59 5.98
C THR A 149 6.15 0.16 7.32
N GLN A 150 4.90 -0.28 7.31
CA GLN A 150 4.27 -0.99 8.41
C GLN A 150 4.37 -2.48 8.15
N VAL A 151 5.16 -3.18 8.96
CA VAL A 151 5.17 -4.64 8.95
C VAL A 151 3.93 -5.07 9.74
N GLY A 152 2.93 -5.61 9.03
CA GLY A 152 1.68 -6.01 9.67
C GLY A 152 1.87 -7.18 10.63
N ASP A 153 1.12 -7.19 11.73
CA ASP A 153 0.83 -8.42 12.46
C ASP A 153 0.06 -9.35 11.51
N THR A 154 0.51 -10.59 11.38
CA THR A 154 -0.02 -11.54 10.38
C THR A 154 -1.44 -11.97 10.73
N ILE A 155 -2.44 -11.10 10.54
CA ILE A 155 -3.85 -11.49 10.65
C ILE A 155 -4.22 -12.28 9.39
N TRP A 156 -4.59 -13.54 9.63
CA TRP A 156 -4.70 -14.62 8.67
C TRP A 156 -5.89 -14.44 7.70
N SER A 157 -5.63 -14.16 6.43
CA SER A 157 -6.60 -14.46 5.36
C SER A 157 -6.35 -15.87 4.81
N MET A 158 -7.42 -16.58 4.42
CA MET A 158 -7.30 -17.96 3.89
C MET A 158 -6.41 -18.05 2.64
N HIS A 159 -6.30 -16.97 1.86
CA HIS A 159 -5.41 -16.88 0.70
C HIS A 159 -3.92 -16.94 1.08
N LYS A 160 -3.54 -16.47 2.27
CA LYS A 160 -2.14 -16.52 2.77
C LYS A 160 -1.69 -17.92 3.19
N LYS A 161 -2.59 -18.90 3.35
CA LYS A 161 -2.24 -20.28 3.75
C LYS A 161 -1.54 -21.09 2.65
N LYS A 162 -1.75 -20.76 1.37
CA LYS A 162 -1.26 -21.59 0.24
C LYS A 162 0.12 -21.20 -0.31
N ASN A 163 0.55 -19.92 -0.26
CA ASN A 163 1.84 -19.46 -0.80
C ASN A 163 2.47 -18.36 0.08
N LYS A 164 3.02 -18.74 1.24
CA LYS A 164 3.41 -17.82 2.34
C LYS A 164 4.61 -16.92 2.03
N ASP A 165 5.60 -17.46 1.33
CA ASP A 165 6.88 -16.84 0.99
C ASP A 165 6.77 -15.64 0.07
N LYS A 166 5.61 -15.50 -0.57
CA LYS A 166 5.56 -14.62 -1.71
C LYS A 166 4.34 -13.63 -1.68
N VAL A 167 3.71 -13.50 -0.51
CA VAL A 167 2.69 -12.47 -0.22
C VAL A 167 3.30 -11.37 0.66
N LEU A 168 3.28 -10.13 0.18
CA LEU A 168 3.58 -8.96 1.00
C LEU A 168 2.46 -8.77 2.03
N SER A 169 2.79 -8.82 3.31
CA SER A 169 1.85 -8.78 4.44
C SER A 169 1.82 -7.45 5.20
N GLY A 170 2.72 -6.53 4.85
CA GLY A 170 2.78 -5.18 5.38
C GLY A 170 2.38 -4.12 4.36
N GLU A 171 2.13 -2.91 4.83
CA GLU A 171 1.67 -1.77 4.05
C GLU A 171 2.76 -0.69 3.98
N MET A 172 2.73 0.16 2.96
CA MET A 172 3.56 1.37 2.92
C MET A 172 2.68 2.61 2.98
N ILE A 173 2.96 3.50 3.93
CA ILE A 173 2.33 4.83 3.98
C ILE A 173 3.24 5.83 3.29
N LEU A 174 2.81 6.29 2.12
CA LEU A 174 3.45 7.34 1.34
C LEU A 174 2.85 8.70 1.72
N SER A 175 3.65 9.59 2.30
CA SER A 175 3.19 10.94 2.69
C SER A 175 3.84 12.02 1.83
N PHE A 176 2.97 12.81 1.20
CA PHE A 176 3.30 13.90 0.29
C PHE A 176 2.86 15.24 0.88
N ILE A 177 3.52 16.31 0.45
CA ILE A 177 3.08 17.70 0.68
C ILE A 177 2.86 18.40 -0.66
N LYS A 178 1.76 19.14 -0.79
CA LYS A 178 1.46 19.96 -1.98
C LYS A 178 2.25 21.28 -1.93
N ASP A 179 3.54 21.20 -2.21
CA ASP A 179 4.47 22.34 -2.22
C ASP A 179 4.56 23.04 -3.59
N GLY A 180 3.79 22.59 -4.58
CA GLY A 180 3.74 23.15 -5.94
C GLY A 180 5.00 22.88 -6.76
N LYS A 181 5.98 22.16 -6.21
CA LYS A 181 7.26 21.90 -6.89
C LYS A 181 7.25 20.59 -7.67
N GLY A 182 6.58 19.57 -7.15
CA GLY A 182 6.48 18.27 -7.80
C GLY A 182 7.86 17.68 -8.10
N GLN A 183 8.50 17.05 -7.12
CA GLN A 183 9.85 16.54 -7.33
C GLN A 183 9.82 15.23 -8.16
N ARG A 184 10.04 15.34 -9.48
CA ARG A 184 10.37 14.18 -10.32
C ARG A 184 11.87 13.90 -10.24
N PRO A 185 12.27 12.68 -9.87
CA PRO A 185 13.66 12.26 -9.99
C PRO A 185 14.09 12.25 -11.46
N SER A 186 15.23 12.87 -11.76
CA SER A 186 15.86 12.77 -13.07
C SER A 186 17.03 11.80 -12.95
N GLY A 187 16.99 10.71 -13.72
CA GLY A 187 18.08 9.75 -13.77
C GLY A 187 18.10 9.01 -15.10
N PRO A 188 19.26 8.45 -15.48
CA PRO A 188 19.37 7.67 -16.70
C PRO A 188 18.46 6.44 -16.63
N VAL A 189 17.76 6.14 -17.73
CA VAL A 189 16.99 4.90 -17.92
C VAL A 189 17.90 3.72 -17.62
N SER A 190 17.55 2.93 -16.60
CA SER A 190 18.46 1.94 -16.05
C SER A 190 18.22 0.53 -16.61
N SER A 191 19.31 -0.21 -16.86
CA SER A 191 19.30 -1.58 -17.37
C SER A 191 19.17 -2.62 -16.25
N LYS A 192 18.98 -3.91 -16.56
CA LYS A 192 18.89 -5.02 -15.57
C LYS A 192 20.00 -5.05 -14.49
N ARG A 193 21.19 -4.49 -14.73
CA ARG A 193 22.25 -4.33 -13.70
C ARG A 193 21.79 -3.51 -12.49
N ALA A 194 20.79 -2.65 -12.68
CA ALA A 194 20.22 -1.79 -11.65
C ALA A 194 19.50 -2.57 -10.55
N LEU A 195 18.85 -3.69 -10.86
CA LEU A 195 18.04 -4.41 -9.87
C LEU A 195 18.92 -5.06 -8.80
N ASP A 196 19.98 -5.76 -9.20
CA ASP A 196 20.90 -6.38 -8.25
C ASP A 196 21.59 -5.33 -7.36
N GLU A 197 21.98 -4.18 -7.94
CA GLU A 197 22.54 -3.05 -7.21
C GLU A 197 21.53 -2.44 -6.22
N LEU A 198 20.28 -2.23 -6.65
CA LEU A 198 19.19 -1.73 -5.79
C LEU A 198 18.91 -2.69 -4.63
N ILE A 199 18.88 -3.99 -4.89
CA ILE A 199 18.68 -5.03 -3.87
C ILE A 199 19.82 -5.00 -2.86
N GLU A 200 21.08 -4.94 -3.32
CA GLU A 200 22.24 -4.91 -2.42
C GLU A 200 22.24 -3.69 -1.52
N GLU A 201 21.99 -2.50 -2.08
CA GLU A 201 21.88 -1.28 -1.29
C GLU A 201 20.70 -1.31 -0.32
N ALA A 202 19.55 -1.83 -0.74
CA ALA A 202 18.38 -1.95 0.12
C ALA A 202 18.62 -2.97 1.24
N LEU A 203 19.35 -4.06 0.97
CA LEU A 203 19.76 -5.06 1.96
C LEU A 203 20.69 -4.45 3.02
N LEU A 204 21.63 -3.59 2.64
CA LEU A 204 22.53 -2.91 3.58
C LEU A 204 21.76 -2.02 4.58
N GLU A 205 20.65 -1.41 4.16
CA GLU A 205 19.81 -0.59 5.04
C GLU A 205 18.87 -1.44 5.92
N VAL A 206 18.23 -2.45 5.33
CA VAL A 206 17.23 -3.26 6.05
C VAL A 206 17.91 -4.23 7.02
N SER A 207 19.06 -4.75 6.64
CA SER A 207 19.80 -5.78 7.37
C SER A 207 21.33 -5.55 7.36
N PRO A 208 21.83 -4.48 8.00
CA PRO A 208 23.27 -4.17 8.06
C PRO A 208 24.10 -5.29 8.69
N ASP A 209 23.58 -5.94 9.74
CA ASP A 209 24.26 -7.01 10.49
C ASP A 209 23.74 -8.41 10.14
N ARG A 210 23.19 -8.59 8.94
CA ARG A 210 22.53 -9.83 8.49
C ARG A 210 21.32 -10.29 9.34
N ARG A 211 20.80 -9.41 10.20
CA ARG A 211 19.61 -9.66 11.00
C ARG A 211 18.41 -10.07 10.13
N PRO A 212 17.49 -10.90 10.65
CA PRO A 212 16.29 -11.23 9.90
C PRO A 212 15.46 -10.00 9.53
N PHE A 213 14.73 -10.04 8.43
CA PHE A 213 13.92 -8.90 7.96
C PHE A 213 12.63 -9.35 7.27
N ALA A 214 11.63 -8.47 7.24
CA ALA A 214 10.38 -8.71 6.54
C ALA A 214 10.56 -8.40 5.04
N GLY A 215 10.07 -9.28 4.16
CA GLY A 215 10.27 -9.14 2.69
C GLY A 215 9.76 -7.81 2.15
N GLU A 216 8.66 -7.31 2.71
CA GLU A 216 8.04 -6.03 2.37
C GLU A 216 8.94 -4.84 2.70
N SER A 217 9.70 -4.93 3.79
CA SER A 217 10.65 -3.88 4.15
C SER A 217 11.73 -3.71 3.09
N LEU A 218 12.22 -4.84 2.54
CA LEU A 218 13.21 -4.81 1.47
C LEU A 218 12.58 -4.35 0.15
N PHE A 219 11.43 -4.89 -0.22
CA PHE A 219 10.71 -4.51 -1.43
C PHE A 219 10.40 -3.00 -1.46
N ASN A 220 9.80 -2.47 -0.40
CA ASN A 220 9.48 -1.05 -0.29
C ASN A 220 10.73 -0.17 -0.40
N LYS A 221 11.86 -0.60 0.16
CA LYS A 221 13.14 0.11 0.02
C LYS A 221 13.66 0.11 -1.41
N ILE A 222 13.49 -0.98 -2.15
CA ILE A 222 13.84 -1.05 -3.58
C ILE A 222 12.97 -0.08 -4.38
N ILE A 223 11.65 -0.04 -4.14
CA ILE A 223 10.73 0.92 -4.79
C ILE A 223 11.20 2.36 -4.59
N LEU A 224 11.51 2.76 -3.34
CA LEU A 224 11.94 4.12 -3.03
C LEU A 224 13.31 4.47 -3.66
N LYS A 225 14.24 3.53 -3.68
CA LYS A 225 15.54 3.73 -4.33
C LYS A 225 15.39 3.83 -5.85
N ALA A 226 14.55 2.99 -6.46
CA ALA A 226 14.25 3.05 -7.89
C ALA A 226 13.57 4.37 -8.26
N TRP A 227 12.60 4.82 -7.46
CA TRP A 227 11.98 6.14 -7.58
C TRP A 227 13.04 7.24 -7.57
N ASN A 228 13.85 7.33 -6.52
CA ASN A 228 14.87 8.38 -6.37
C ASN A 228 15.93 8.41 -7.49
N ARG A 229 16.07 7.32 -8.25
CA ARG A 229 16.96 7.21 -9.42
C ARG A 229 16.26 7.44 -10.75
N GLY A 230 14.96 7.71 -10.77
CA GLY A 230 14.15 7.79 -12.00
C GLY A 230 14.06 6.45 -12.75
N ALA A 231 14.26 5.33 -12.06
CA ALA A 231 14.36 3.99 -12.65
C ALA A 231 13.11 3.13 -12.39
N LEU A 232 12.07 3.66 -11.75
CA LEU A 232 10.89 2.90 -11.35
C LEU A 232 10.14 2.28 -12.56
N HIS A 233 10.02 3.02 -13.66
CA HIS A 233 9.44 2.53 -14.93
C HIS A 233 10.14 1.28 -15.50
N SER A 234 11.43 1.12 -15.22
CA SER A 234 12.26 -0.01 -15.70
C SER A 234 12.32 -1.16 -14.71
N LEU A 235 11.74 -0.98 -13.52
CA LEU A 235 11.76 -1.96 -12.45
C LEU A 235 10.62 -2.95 -12.66
N ASP A 236 10.91 -4.06 -13.32
CA ASP A 236 10.04 -5.24 -13.30
C ASP A 236 10.65 -6.26 -12.34
N VAL A 237 9.98 -6.47 -11.21
CA VAL A 237 10.42 -7.41 -10.18
C VAL A 237 9.26 -8.33 -9.90
N SER A 238 9.29 -9.49 -10.54
CA SER A 238 8.35 -10.53 -10.17
C SER A 238 8.66 -11.03 -8.76
N ARG A 239 7.59 -11.48 -8.12
CA ARG A 239 7.57 -12.17 -6.83
C ARG A 239 8.57 -13.35 -6.80
N GLU A 240 8.67 -14.08 -7.90
CA GLU A 240 9.58 -15.21 -8.12
C GLU A 240 11.04 -14.74 -8.20
N GLU A 241 11.35 -13.78 -9.07
CA GLU A 241 12.71 -13.26 -9.24
C GLU A 241 13.25 -12.65 -7.94
N PHE A 242 12.41 -11.94 -7.19
CA PHE A 242 12.79 -11.39 -5.88
C PHE A 242 13.27 -12.50 -4.93
N SER A 243 12.50 -13.59 -4.85
CA SER A 243 12.81 -14.72 -3.97
C SER A 243 14.05 -15.49 -4.43
N GLU A 244 14.22 -15.65 -5.75
CA GLU A 244 15.38 -16.30 -6.35
C GLU A 244 16.67 -15.51 -6.15
N VAL A 245 16.64 -14.19 -6.31
CA VAL A 245 17.80 -13.31 -6.07
C VAL A 245 18.24 -13.40 -4.60
N LEU A 246 17.30 -13.34 -3.65
CA LEU A 246 17.61 -13.47 -2.23
C LEU A 246 18.21 -14.83 -1.89
N THR A 247 17.64 -15.91 -2.44
CA THR A 247 18.15 -17.27 -2.26
C THR A 247 19.58 -17.41 -2.80
N ARG A 248 19.85 -16.89 -4.00
CA ARG A 248 21.21 -16.87 -4.58
C ARG A 248 22.20 -16.06 -3.73
N LYS A 249 21.74 -15.00 -3.06
CA LYS A 249 22.54 -14.18 -2.13
C LYS A 249 22.67 -14.81 -0.73
N GLY A 250 22.15 -16.02 -0.51
CA GLY A 250 22.34 -16.79 0.73
C GLY A 250 21.30 -16.50 1.81
N TRP A 251 20.14 -15.95 1.46
CA TRP A 251 19.01 -15.77 2.36
C TRP A 251 18.03 -16.94 2.25
N ARG A 252 17.33 -17.24 3.34
CA ARG A 252 16.25 -18.23 3.40
C ARG A 252 15.01 -17.61 4.02
N TYR A 253 13.84 -18.07 3.61
CA TYR A 253 12.57 -17.59 4.13
C TYR A 253 12.06 -18.49 5.26
N ASP A 254 11.76 -17.91 6.41
CA ASP A 254 11.05 -18.55 7.52
C ASP A 254 9.55 -18.30 7.38
N ALA A 255 8.79 -19.36 7.08
CA ALA A 255 7.34 -19.31 6.90
C ALA A 255 6.51 -19.31 8.20
N LEU A 256 7.16 -19.45 9.36
CA LEU A 256 6.55 -19.27 10.69
C LEU A 256 6.68 -17.82 11.13
N GLN A 257 7.87 -17.25 10.98
CA GLN A 257 8.15 -15.87 11.38
C GLN A 257 7.85 -14.84 10.28
N HIS A 258 7.59 -15.29 9.06
CA HIS A 258 7.39 -14.46 7.86
C HIS A 258 8.56 -13.50 7.59
N ARG A 259 9.80 -13.99 7.79
CA ARG A 259 11.03 -13.20 7.65
C ARG A 259 12.08 -13.94 6.84
N TRP A 260 12.92 -13.18 6.15
CA TRP A 260 14.14 -13.67 5.55
C TRP A 260 15.27 -13.66 6.58
N PHE A 261 16.10 -14.70 6.61
CA PHE A 261 17.25 -14.84 7.50
C PHE A 261 18.48 -15.37 6.75
N SER A 262 19.69 -15.11 7.27
CA SER A 262 20.93 -15.53 6.61
C SER A 262 21.18 -17.02 6.80
N ALA A 263 21.46 -17.76 5.72
CA ALA A 263 21.76 -19.19 5.80
C ALA A 263 23.12 -19.52 6.47
N ARG A 264 23.96 -18.51 6.71
CA ARG A 264 25.25 -18.70 7.42
C ARG A 264 25.08 -18.73 8.94
N ASP A 265 23.97 -18.18 9.44
CA ASP A 265 23.59 -18.30 10.84
C ASP A 265 22.79 -19.61 10.92
N GLY A 266 23.52 -20.71 11.12
CA GLY A 266 22.91 -22.00 11.41
C GLY A 266 21.90 -21.82 12.53
N VAL A 267 20.68 -22.28 12.30
CA VAL A 267 19.64 -22.33 13.33
C VAL A 267 20.22 -23.11 14.51
N GLU A 268 20.57 -22.43 15.61
CA GLU A 268 20.62 -23.04 16.93
C GLU A 268 19.19 -23.42 17.32
N SER A 269 18.65 -24.45 16.65
CA SER A 269 17.45 -25.14 17.10
C SER A 269 17.90 -26.09 18.21
N GLY A 270 18.25 -25.50 19.36
CA GLY A 270 18.38 -26.20 20.62
C GLY A 270 17.00 -26.60 21.13
N PHE A 271 16.43 -27.66 20.56
CA PHE A 271 15.47 -28.49 21.28
C PHE A 271 16.25 -29.68 21.85
N GLN A 272 16.82 -29.50 23.04
CA GLN A 272 17.14 -30.65 23.89
C GLN A 272 15.80 -31.21 24.38
N LEU A 273 15.38 -32.31 23.77
CA LEU A 273 14.46 -33.25 24.40
C LEU A 273 15.24 -33.92 25.54
N THR A 274 15.12 -33.39 26.75
CA THR A 274 15.37 -34.18 27.96
C THR A 274 14.28 -35.25 28.05
N LEU A 275 14.70 -36.50 27.87
CA LEU A 275 13.98 -37.71 28.25
C LEU A 275 13.82 -37.79 29.78
#